data_AF-A0A356R0Z0-F1
#
_entry.id   AF-A0A356R0Z0-F1
#
_cell.length_a   1.000
_cell.length_b   1.000
_cell.length_c   1.000
_cell.angle_alpha   90.00
_cell.angle_beta   90.00
_cell.angle_gamma   90.00
#
_symmetry.space_group_name_H-M   'P 1'
#
loop_
_entity.id
_entity.type
_entity.pdbx_description
1 polymer ?
#
loop_
_entity_poly.entity_id
_entity_poly.type
_entity_poly.pdbx_seq_one_letter_code
_entity_poly.pdbx_strand_id
1 'polypeptide(L)' 'MKKEADFIIVGAGSAGCVLADKLSADGKRQVILLEAGPSDNRFWIRTPIGYGITYTDPKVNWCYSTEPDPAIANHQL' A
#
# COMPACT_ATOMS: atom_id res chain seq x y z
N MET A 1 -21.91 -2.15 13.11
CA MET A 1 -22.42 -0.94 12.45
C MET A 1 -22.23 -1.13 10.95
N LYS A 2 -23.29 -1.08 10.12
CA LYS A 2 -23.14 -1.15 8.65
C LYS A 2 -22.71 0.24 8.14
N LYS A 3 -21.71 0.30 7.27
CA LYS A 3 -21.35 1.51 6.53
C LYS A 3 -21.69 1.30 5.06
N GLU A 4 -22.35 2.27 4.46
CA GLU A 4 -22.63 2.31 3.03
C GLU A 4 -21.58 3.20 2.33
N ALA A 5 -21.34 2.98 1.05
CA ALA A 5 -20.42 3.79 0.24
C ALA A 5 -20.78 3.66 -1.24
N ASP A 6 -20.57 4.73 -2.00
CA ASP A 6 -20.65 4.69 -3.47
C ASP A 6 -19.43 3.96 -4.05
N PHE A 7 -18.27 4.11 -3.40
CA PHE A 7 -17.01 3.48 -3.79
C PHE A 7 -16.29 2.87 -2.60
N ILE A 8 -15.82 1.63 -2.76
CA ILE A 8 -14.89 0.98 -1.85
C ILE A 8 -13.58 0.75 -2.61
N ILE A 9 -12.50 1.37 -2.15
CA ILE A 9 -11.15 1.24 -2.70
C ILE A 9 -10.36 0.34 -1.76
N VAL A 10 -9.75 -0.71 -2.32
CA VAL A 10 -8.92 -1.65 -1.57
C VAL A 10 -7.45 -1.43 -1.94
N GLY A 11 -6.66 -0.96 -0.98
CA GLY A 11 -5.27 -0.55 -1.10
C GLY A 11 -5.12 0.97 -1.23
N ALA A 12 -4.47 1.59 -0.26
CA ALA A 12 -4.01 2.98 -0.25
C ALA A 12 -2.59 3.11 -0.85
N GLY A 13 -2.33 2.38 -1.93
CA GLY A 13 -1.13 2.56 -2.75
C GLY A 13 -1.23 3.80 -3.64
N SER A 14 -0.28 3.96 -4.56
CA SER A 14 -0.17 5.14 -5.42
C SER A 14 -1.46 5.45 -6.19
N ALA A 15 -2.11 4.44 -6.77
CA ALA A 15 -3.39 4.63 -7.46
C ALA A 15 -4.56 4.84 -6.49
N GLY A 16 -4.60 4.09 -5.39
CA GLY A 16 -5.69 4.15 -4.41
C GLY A 16 -5.84 5.51 -3.75
N CYS A 17 -4.72 6.13 -3.34
CA CYS A 17 -4.72 7.48 -2.77
C CYS A 17 -5.21 8.53 -3.78
N VAL A 18 -4.79 8.45 -5.04
CA VAL A 18 -5.26 9.37 -6.09
C VAL A 18 -6.75 9.21 -6.37
N LEU A 19 -7.24 7.97 -6.45
CA LEU A 19 -8.67 7.70 -6.64
C LEU A 19 -9.49 8.22 -5.46
N ALA A 20 -9.04 7.96 -4.22
CA ALA A 20 -9.73 8.43 -3.02
C ALA A 20 -9.82 9.97 -2.97
N ASP A 21 -8.71 10.67 -3.28
CA ASP A 21 -8.69 12.14 -3.40
C ASP A 21 -9.70 12.64 -4.44
N LYS A 22 -9.63 12.13 -5.67
CA LYS A 22 -10.47 12.64 -6.77
C LYS A 22 -11.95 12.30 -6.63
N LEU A 23 -12.29 11.10 -6.15
CA LEU A 23 -13.68 10.67 -5.99
C LEU A 23 -14.37 11.37 -4.83
N SER A 24 -13.63 11.70 -3.75
CA SER A 24 -14.20 12.39 -2.58
C SER A 24 -14.19 13.92 -2.68
N ALA A 25 -13.44 14.51 -3.63
CA ALA A 25 -13.16 15.95 -3.71
C ALA A 25 -14.40 16.87 -3.72
N ASP A 26 -15.51 16.45 -4.35
CA ASP A 26 -16.72 17.26 -4.45
C ASP A 26 -17.73 17.01 -3.31
N GLY A 27 -17.44 16.08 -2.40
CA GLY A 27 -18.30 15.70 -1.28
C GLY A 27 -19.61 15.00 -1.66
N LYS A 28 -19.84 14.71 -2.94
CA LYS A 28 -21.09 14.08 -3.43
C LYS A 28 -21.08 12.56 -3.31
N ARG A 29 -19.89 11.98 -3.13
CA ARG A 29 -19.66 10.53 -3.10
C ARG A 29 -19.09 10.12 -1.76
N GLN A 30 -19.66 9.10 -1.15
CA GLN A 30 -19.10 8.44 0.03
C GLN A 30 -18.06 7.41 -0.42
N VAL A 31 -16.81 7.64 -0.05
CA VAL A 31 -15.68 6.77 -0.40
C VAL A 31 -15.13 6.10 0.87
N ILE A 32 -14.99 4.78 0.83
CA ILE A 32 -14.27 4.01 1.85
C ILE A 32 -12.95 3.53 1.24
N LEU A 33 -11.84 3.87 1.90
CA LEU A 33 -10.51 3.37 1.56
C LEU A 33 -10.08 2.35 2.62
N LEU A 34 -9.75 1.14 2.19
CA LEU A 34 -9.22 0.09 3.05
C LEU A 34 -7.74 -0.10 2.75
N GLU A 35 -6.90 -0.07 3.77
CA GLU A 35 -5.46 -0.30 3.66
C GLU A 35 -5.06 -1.34 4.70
N ALA A 36 -4.22 -2.30 4.29
CA ALA A 36 -3.75 -3.36 5.18
C ALA A 36 -2.62 -2.85 6.11
N GLY A 37 -1.78 -1.96 5.60
CA GLY A 37 -0.66 -1.37 6.33
C GLY A 37 -1.06 -0.29 7.33
N PRO A 38 -0.14 0.05 8.26
CA PRO A 38 -0.31 1.17 9.17
C PRO A 38 -0.08 2.51 8.45
N SER A 39 -0.26 3.62 9.17
CA SER A 39 0.08 4.95 8.66
C SER A 39 1.55 5.05 8.24
N ASP A 40 1.78 5.77 7.14
CA ASP A 40 3.08 6.13 6.59
C ASP A 40 3.80 7.24 7.39
N ASN A 41 3.17 7.79 8.44
CA ASN A 41 3.75 8.82 9.30
C ASN A 41 4.83 8.25 10.25
N ARG A 42 5.89 7.69 9.67
CA ARG A 42 7.06 7.10 10.33
C ARG A 42 8.34 7.76 9.81
N PHE A 43 9.32 7.98 10.69
CA PHE A 43 10.59 8.64 10.35
C PHE A 43 11.30 7.98 9.16
N TRP A 44 11.44 6.64 9.19
CA TRP A 44 12.14 5.89 8.14
C TRP A 44 11.41 5.84 6.80
N ILE A 45 10.09 6.06 6.77
CA ILE A 45 9.32 6.15 5.52
C ILE A 45 9.51 7.52 4.87
N ARG A 46 9.53 8.59 5.68
CA ARG A 46 9.63 9.97 5.20
C ARG A 46 11.06 10.41 4.88
N THR A 47 12.05 9.62 5.26
CA THR A 47 13.48 9.88 4.99
C THR A 47 13.91 9.14 3.73
N PRO A 48 14.46 9.79 2.69
CA PRO A 48 14.78 9.12 1.42
C PRO A 48 15.70 7.89 1.55
N ILE A 49 16.76 7.97 2.37
CA ILE A 49 17.68 6.85 2.60
C ILE A 49 17.05 5.73 3.47
N GLY A 50 15.90 6.00 4.10
CA GLY A 50 15.21 5.07 4.98
C GLY A 50 14.65 3.82 4.29
N TYR A 51 14.59 3.82 2.95
CA TYR A 51 14.23 2.62 2.18
C TYR A 51 15.06 1.38 2.58
N GLY A 52 16.36 1.55 2.80
CA GLY A 52 17.23 0.44 3.20
C GLY A 52 16.84 -0.19 4.54
N ILE A 53 16.23 0.59 5.45
CA ILE A 53 15.71 0.11 6.73
C ILE A 53 14.34 -0.56 6.56
N THR A 54 13.47 0.02 5.71
CA THR A 54 12.10 -0.47 5.54
C THR A 54 11.99 -1.67 4.60
N TYR A 55 13.00 -1.93 3.75
CA TYR A 55 12.95 -2.99 2.73
C TYR A 55 12.64 -4.37 3.31
N THR A 56 13.21 -4.71 4.47
CA THR A 56 12.98 -6.00 5.14
C THR A 56 12.05 -5.89 6.35
N ASP A 57 11.37 -4.77 6.57
CA ASP A 57 10.44 -4.57 7.69
C ASP A 57 9.05 -5.12 7.33
N PRO A 58 8.61 -6.28 7.88
CA PRO A 58 7.31 -6.87 7.55
C PRO A 58 6.12 -6.02 8.02
N LYS A 59 6.35 -4.95 8.80
CA LYS A 59 5.28 -4.01 9.18
C LYS A 59 4.85 -3.10 8.04
N VAL A 60 5.69 -2.93 7.02
CA VAL A 60 5.44 -1.99 5.90
C VAL A 60 5.85 -2.54 4.54
N ASN A 61 6.37 -3.76 4.49
CA ASN A 61 6.60 -4.50 3.26
C ASN A 61 5.91 -5.86 3.39
N TRP A 62 5.30 -6.32 2.30
CA TRP A 62 4.73 -7.65 2.19
C TRP A 62 5.80 -8.75 2.20
N CYS A 63 7.05 -8.40 1.90
CA CYS A 63 8.20 -9.31 1.92
C CYS A 63 7.94 -10.61 1.14
N TYR A 64 7.30 -10.49 -0.02
CA TYR A 64 7.06 -11.63 -0.88
C TYR A 64 8.38 -12.22 -1.38
N SER A 65 8.40 -13.54 -1.52
CA SER A 65 9.44 -14.24 -2.26
C SER A 65 8.85 -14.90 -3.49
N THR A 66 9.65 -15.00 -4.55
CA THR A 66 9.24 -15.70 -5.78
C THR A 66 9.32 -17.22 -5.59
N GLU A 67 8.88 -18.00 -6.56
CA GLU A 67 9.35 -19.39 -6.67
C GLU A 67 10.80 -19.41 -7.20
N PRO A 68 11.55 -20.50 -7.02
CA PRO A 68 12.86 -20.66 -7.65
C PRO A 68 12.76 -20.56 -9.17
N ASP A 69 13.54 -19.66 -9.78
CA ASP A 69 13.52 -19.45 -11.23
C ASP A 69 14.76 -20.07 -11.90
N PRO A 70 14.59 -21.11 -12.74
CA PRO A 70 15.69 -21.75 -13.46
C PRO A 70 16.48 -20.81 -14.37
N ALA A 71 15.87 -19.73 -14.88
CA ALA A 71 16.54 -18.75 -15.74
C ALA A 71 17.60 -17.93 -14.98
N ILE A 72 17.51 -17.88 -13.65
CA ILE A 72 18.46 -17.22 -12.76
C ILE A 72 19.09 -18.24 -11.80
N ALA A 73 19.51 -19.39 -12.32
CA ALA A 73 20.19 -20.45 -11.55
C ALA A 73 19.40 -20.95 -10.32
N ASN A 74 18.07 -21.04 -10.45
CA ASN A 74 17.13 -21.41 -9.39
C ASN A 74 17.17 -20.48 -8.17
N HIS A 75 17.56 -19.21 -8.35
CA HIS A 75 17.44 -18.22 -7.29
C HIS A 75 15.96 -17.96 -6.97
N GLN A 76 15.69 -17.80 -5.67
CA GLN A 76 14.43 -17.30 -5.13
C GLN A 76 14.69 -15.89 -4.59
N LEU A 77 14.03 -14.91 -5.20
CA LEU A 77 14.17 -13.50 -4.85
C LEU A 77 13.18 -13.11 -3.75
#